data_AF-S4RHD9-F1
#
_entry.id   AF-S4RHD9-F1
#
_cell.length_a   1.000
_cell.length_b   1.000
_cell.length_c   1.000
_cell.angle_alpha   90.00
_cell.angle_beta   90.00
_cell.angle_gamma   90.00
#
_symmetry.space_group_name_H-M   'P 1'
#
loop_
_entity.id
_entity.type
_entity.pdbx_description
1 polymer ?
#
loop_
_entity_poly.entity_id
_entity_poly.type
_entity_poly.pdbx_seq_one_letter_code
_entity_poly.pdbx_strand_id
1 'polypeptide(L)'
;MPTFVIHTNVSADRVSASVHDEVTALVAKALGKPVQYVAVHVVPGQLMSFGGTKEPCALAHLSSIGKISPAENKKYSALLSEAMNTHLGIPKDR
;
A
#
# COMPACT_ATOMS: atom_id res chain seq x y z
N MET A 1 -16.40 -1.87 1.39
CA MET A 1 -15.49 -1.60 2.52
C MET A 1 -14.12 -2.25 2.31
N PRO A 2 -13.26 -1.73 1.42
CA PRO A 2 -11.84 -2.08 1.40
C PRO A 2 -11.02 -1.32 2.45
N THR A 3 -10.03 -1.97 3.03
CA THR A 3 -9.01 -1.34 3.86
C THR A 3 -7.63 -1.69 3.29
N PHE A 4 -6.77 -0.69 3.12
CA PHE A 4 -5.39 -0.88 2.75
C PHE A 4 -4.47 -0.27 3.82
N VAL A 5 -3.79 -1.13 4.57
CA VAL A 5 -2.90 -0.74 5.67
C VAL A 5 -1.47 -0.94 5.24
N ILE A 6 -0.61 0.05 5.49
CA ILE A 6 0.79 0.09 5.05
C ILE A 6 1.66 0.38 6.26
N HIS A 7 2.41 -0.61 6.71
CA HIS A 7 3.47 -0.41 7.71
C HIS A 7 4.80 -0.25 6.98
N THR A 8 5.56 0.80 7.31
CA THR A 8 6.85 1.06 6.66
C THR A 8 7.87 1.67 7.63
N ASN A 9 9.15 1.37 7.40
CA ASN A 9 10.28 2.04 8.06
C ASN A 9 10.64 3.39 7.43
N VAL A 10 9.96 3.79 6.34
CA VAL A 10 10.07 5.15 5.79
C VAL A 10 9.59 6.16 6.83
N SER A 11 10.40 7.18 7.10
CA SER A 11 10.07 8.23 8.08
C SER A 11 8.86 9.06 7.64
N ALA A 12 8.11 9.58 8.62
CA ALA A 12 6.85 10.28 8.37
C ALA A 12 7.00 11.54 7.52
N ASP A 13 8.12 12.25 7.65
CA ASP A 13 8.47 13.44 6.86
C ASP A 13 8.71 13.15 5.37
N ARG A 14 8.97 11.88 5.01
CA ARG A 14 9.11 11.43 3.62
C ARG A 14 7.83 10.88 3.02
N VAL A 15 6.75 10.76 3.80
CA VAL A 15 5.44 10.35 3.29
C VAL A 15 4.75 11.58 2.71
N SER A 16 4.56 11.61 1.39
CA SER A 16 3.80 12.69 0.74
C SER A 16 2.38 12.79 1.30
N ALA A 17 1.88 14.02 1.47
CA ALA A 17 0.48 14.25 1.82
C ALA A 17 -0.49 13.64 0.78
N SER A 18 -0.08 13.56 -0.49
CA SER A 18 -0.90 13.03 -1.58
C SER A 18 -1.08 11.50 -1.56
N VAL A 19 -0.28 10.77 -0.77
CA VAL A 19 -0.35 9.30 -0.66
C VAL A 19 -1.77 8.82 -0.38
N HIS A 20 -2.47 9.48 0.55
CA HIS A 20 -3.79 9.02 0.97
C HIS A 20 -4.81 9.11 -0.17
N ASP A 21 -4.85 10.24 -0.88
CA ASP A 21 -5.81 10.47 -1.97
C ASP A 21 -5.50 9.57 -3.17
N GLU A 22 -4.24 9.49 -3.58
CA GLU A 22 -3.81 8.72 -4.75
C GLU A 22 -3.96 7.21 -4.54
N VAL A 23 -3.56 6.70 -3.37
CA VAL A 23 -3.72 5.29 -3.04
C VAL A 23 -5.19 4.94 -2.84
N THR A 24 -6.01 5.83 -2.28
CA THR A 24 -7.46 5.61 -2.16
C THR A 24 -8.10 5.48 -3.54
N ALA A 25 -7.80 6.39 -4.47
CA ALA A 25 -8.30 6.34 -5.84
C ALA A 25 -7.83 5.07 -6.58
N LEU A 26 -6.56 4.69 -6.40
CA LEU A 26 -5.98 3.48 -6.98
C LEU A 26 -6.69 2.21 -6.50
N VAL A 27 -6.86 2.06 -5.18
CA VAL A 27 -7.53 0.90 -4.57
C VAL A 27 -9.00 0.84 -5.00
N ALA A 28 -9.70 1.97 -5.02
CA ALA A 28 -11.08 2.06 -5.50
C ALA A 28 -11.21 1.56 -6.95
N LYS A 29 -10.34 2.07 -7.83
CA LYS A 29 -10.29 1.68 -9.25
C LYS A 29 -9.94 0.21 -9.43
N ALA A 30 -8.95 -0.29 -8.69
CA ALA A 30 -8.47 -1.66 -8.80
C ALA A 30 -9.54 -2.69 -8.38
N LEU A 31 -10.27 -2.39 -7.31
CA LEU A 31 -11.35 -3.23 -6.77
C LEU A 31 -12.69 -3.02 -7.47
N GLY A 32 -12.83 -1.96 -8.28
CA GLY A 32 -14.11 -1.58 -8.89
C GLY A 32 -15.15 -1.19 -7.84
N LYS A 33 -14.73 -0.48 -6.79
CA LYS A 33 -15.59 -0.08 -5.66
C LYS A 33 -15.63 1.44 -5.53
N PRO A 34 -16.76 2.03 -5.08
CA PRO A 34 -16.84 3.46 -4.79
C PRO A 34 -15.75 3.91 -3.81
N VAL A 35 -15.12 5.06 -4.10
CA VAL A 35 -14.06 5.69 -3.27
C VAL A 35 -14.52 5.87 -1.82
N GLN A 36 -15.77 6.26 -1.60
CA GLN A 36 -16.35 6.46 -0.26
C GLN A 36 -16.31 5.21 0.66
N TYR A 37 -16.02 4.03 0.12
CA TYR A 37 -15.91 2.80 0.91
C TYR A 37 -14.47 2.36 1.19
N VAL A 38 -13.48 3.07 0.67
CA VAL A 38 -12.06 2.73 0.78
C VAL A 38 -11.44 3.50 1.94
N ALA A 39 -10.75 2.78 2.82
CA ALA A 39 -9.91 3.36 3.85
C ALA A 39 -8.44 3.02 3.60
N VAL A 40 -7.57 4.02 3.68
CA VAL A 40 -6.11 3.88 3.58
C VAL A 40 -5.49 4.32 4.90
N HIS A 41 -4.60 3.49 5.45
CA HIS A 41 -3.90 3.77 6.71
C HIS A 41 -2.40 3.56 6.51
N VAL A 42 -1.63 4.63 6.66
CA VAL A 42 -0.16 4.60 6.54
C VAL A 42 0.46 4.77 7.92
N VAL A 43 1.32 3.82 8.28
CA VAL A 43 2.02 3.77 9.56
C VAL A 43 3.53 3.88 9.29
N PRO A 44 4.07 5.11 9.23
CA PRO A 44 5.49 5.34 8.95
C PRO A 44 6.38 5.13 10.19
N GLY A 45 7.69 5.21 9.97
CA GLY A 45 8.72 5.27 11.02
C GLY A 45 8.83 4.00 11.87
N GLN A 46 8.40 2.86 11.33
CA GLN A 46 8.38 1.60 12.06
C GLN A 46 9.79 0.98 12.16
N LEU A 47 10.05 0.23 13.24
CA LEU A 47 11.24 -0.60 13.37
C LEU A 47 11.05 -1.88 12.57
N MET A 48 11.51 -1.89 11.31
CA MET A 48 11.33 -3.02 10.40
C MET A 48 12.64 -3.45 9.74
N SER A 49 12.71 -4.73 9.40
CA SER A 49 13.72 -5.28 8.49
C SER A 49 13.05 -6.21 7.48
N PHE A 50 13.65 -6.32 6.30
CA PHE A 50 13.22 -7.25 5.25
C PHE A 50 14.45 -7.97 4.71
N GLY A 51 14.46 -9.30 4.74
CA GLY A 51 15.65 -10.08 4.39
C GLY A 51 16.89 -9.77 5.25
N GLY A 52 16.69 -9.30 6.50
CA GLY A 52 17.78 -8.96 7.43
C GLY A 52 18.36 -7.55 7.30
N THR A 53 17.98 -6.77 6.28
CA THR A 53 18.44 -5.38 6.13
C THR A 53 17.37 -4.38 6.60
N LYS A 54 17.81 -3.16 6.96
CA LYS A 54 16.93 -2.04 7.40
C LYS A 54 16.68 -1.03 6.27
N GLU A 55 16.94 -1.42 5.02
CA GLU A 55 16.61 -0.60 3.85
C GLU A 55 15.09 -0.38 3.75
N PRO A 56 14.63 0.66 3.03
CA PRO A 56 13.20 0.93 2.87
C PRO A 56 12.40 -0.32 2.47
N CYS A 57 11.36 -0.63 3.23
CA CYS A 57 10.48 -1.78 3.01
C CYS A 57 9.05 -1.49 3.51
N ALA A 58 8.10 -2.33 3.09
CA ALA A 58 6.72 -2.23 3.55
C ALA A 58 6.10 -3.60 3.81
N LEU A 59 5.26 -3.67 4.84
CA LEU A 59 4.29 -4.74 5.04
C LEU A 59 2.90 -4.15 4.83
N ALA A 60 2.21 -4.64 3.81
CA ALA A 60 0.92 -4.10 3.42
C ALA A 60 -0.19 -5.15 3.44
N HIS A 61 -1.37 -4.76 3.93
CA HIS A 61 -2.54 -5.61 4.02
C HIS A 61 -3.71 -4.97 3.29
N LEU A 62 -4.16 -5.63 2.22
CA LEU A 62 -5.40 -5.30 1.54
C LEU A 62 -6.50 -6.26 2.02
N SER A 63 -7.56 -5.71 2.60
CA SER A 63 -8.76 -6.48 2.99
C SER A 63 -9.98 -5.90 2.30
N SER A 64 -10.88 -6.76 1.85
CA SER A 64 -12.10 -6.35 1.14
C SER A 64 -13.15 -7.46 1.19
N ILE A 65 -14.41 -7.08 1.39
CA ILE A 65 -15.55 -8.00 1.23
C ILE A 65 -15.69 -8.33 -0.26
N GLY A 66 -15.26 -9.53 -0.67
CA GLY A 66 -15.14 -9.92 -2.07
C GLY A 66 -14.06 -9.13 -2.84
N LYS A 67 -13.89 -9.43 -4.13
CA LYS A 67 -12.81 -8.88 -4.97
C LYS A 67 -11.41 -9.23 -4.44
N ILE A 68 -11.28 -10.44 -3.90
CA ILE A 68 -10.03 -11.03 -3.44
C ILE A 68 -10.00 -12.46 -3.97
N SER A 69 -9.04 -12.74 -4.85
CA SER A 69 -8.83 -14.04 -5.48
C SER A 69 -7.38 -14.12 -5.98
N PRO A 70 -6.84 -15.31 -6.29
CA PRO A 70 -5.45 -15.43 -6.77
C PRO A 70 -5.13 -14.55 -8.00
N ALA A 71 -6.05 -14.47 -8.97
CA ALA A 71 -5.87 -13.66 -10.18
C ALA A 71 -5.92 -12.16 -9.88
N GLU A 72 -6.88 -11.73 -9.05
CA GLU A 72 -6.99 -10.34 -8.61
C GLU A 72 -5.77 -9.91 -7.78
N ASN A 73 -5.32 -10.76 -6.85
CA ASN A 73 -4.16 -10.49 -6.01
C ASN A 73 -2.89 -10.26 -6.83
N LYS A 74 -2.65 -11.04 -7.89
CA LYS A 74 -1.49 -10.82 -8.78
C LYS A 74 -1.51 -9.42 -9.41
N LYS A 75 -2.68 -8.94 -9.82
CA LYS A 75 -2.85 -7.58 -10.36
C LYS A 75 -2.65 -6.52 -9.27
N TYR A 76 -3.21 -6.74 -8.07
CA TYR A 76 -3.11 -5.79 -6.98
C TYR A 76 -1.69 -5.66 -6.44
N SER A 77 -0.98 -6.78 -6.27
CA SER A 77 0.43 -6.76 -5.83
C SER A 77 1.30 -5.92 -6.76
N ALA A 78 1.13 -6.04 -8.08
CA ALA A 78 1.88 -5.23 -9.05
C ALA A 78 1.52 -3.74 -8.97
N LEU A 79 0.22 -3.40 -8.88
CA LEU A 79 -0.24 -2.01 -8.80
C LEU A 79 0.19 -1.33 -7.49
N LEU A 80 0.07 -2.05 -6.37
CA LEU A 80 0.35 -1.50 -5.05
C LEU A 80 1.85 -1.38 -4.81
N SER A 81 2.67 -2.33 -5.28
CA SER A 81 4.13 -2.18 -5.20
C SER A 81 4.64 -1.01 -6.05
N GLU A 82 4.04 -0.74 -7.21
CA GLU A 82 4.30 0.47 -8.00
C GLU A 82 3.97 1.74 -7.22
N ALA A 83 2.82 1.77 -6.54
CA ALA A 83 2.44 2.92 -5.72
C ALA A 83 3.40 3.13 -4.55
N MET A 84 3.85 2.06 -3.88
CA MET A 84 4.84 2.17 -2.79
C MET A 84 6.18 2.66 -3.30
N ASN A 85 6.59 2.23 -4.50
CA ASN A 85 7.81 2.73 -5.13
C ASN A 85 7.71 4.22 -5.46
N THR A 86 6.61 4.63 -6.10
CA THR A 86 6.39 6.01 -6.55
C THR A 86 6.30 6.98 -5.37
N HIS A 87 5.56 6.63 -4.32
CA HIS A 87 5.25 7.58 -3.24
C HIS A 87 6.13 7.46 -2.00
N LEU A 88 6.69 6.28 -1.74
CA LEU A 88 7.50 6.02 -0.54
C LEU A 88 8.95 5.68 -0.86
N GLY A 89 9.31 5.56 -2.15
CA GLY A 89 10.67 5.20 -2.58
C GLY A 89 11.06 3.76 -2.21
N ILE A 90 10.09 2.89 -1.98
CA ILE A 90 10.33 1.49 -1.58
C ILE A 90 10.56 0.64 -2.83
N PRO A 91 11.67 -0.10 -2.95
CA PRO A 91 11.87 -1.05 -4.06
C PRO A 91 10.75 -2.10 -4.12
N LYS A 92 10.31 -2.50 -5.32
CA LYS A 92 9.13 -3.37 -5.51
C LYS A 92 9.30 -4.80 -4.99
N ASP A 93 10.53 -5.18 -4.70
CA ASP A 93 10.94 -6.48 -4.15
C ASP A 93 11.04 -6.47 -2.61
N ARG A 94 10.53 -5.43 -1.94
CA ARG A 94 10.71 -5.18 -0.48
C ARG A 94 9.45 -4.69 0.23
#